data_AF-A0A4R5FVW6-F1
#
_entry.id   AF-A0A4R5FVW6-F1
#
_cell.length_a   1.000
_cell.length_b   1.000
_cell.length_c   1.000
_cell.angle_alpha   90.00
_cell.angle_beta   90.00
_cell.angle_gamma   90.00
#
_symmetry.space_group_name_H-M   'P 1'
#
loop_
_entity.id
_entity.type
_entity.pdbx_description
1 polymer ?
#
loop_
_entity_poly.entity_id
_entity_poly.type
_entity_poly.pdbx_seq_one_letter_code
_entity_poly.pdbx_strand_id
1 'polypeptide(L)'
;MSADGPRAPAHEEKVRARIAAARLWAAHQAPYLASAVFALKPVILEPALYEDTGVPVADPEFRAFPADTRWNLYVEPGTALVTPVEEVGWWMLHQVGHLVRGHAARSPVRPQSGHEVSHAVGAARDEEAHRWNQAADAEINDDLEAEDLHGPAGVVSPAGLGLPANRTAEAYVPMLDVLAQAMGRGGRALAGAIDCGSAVDGQERAYEDGGSGDGLAGLDRELLERSIAAGIQDRISARSEVPSGWRRWAEERLRPSVNWRARLGATIRRAVSVVAGQVDFSYRRTSRRAGAHTGIVLPSMVRAVPDTVLVIDTSGSVTDDVLSRLLAEVAGIIEGVAGPDRRLRALCCDVRPHPVQVVRRASDIELVGGGGTDMGAGIAAAMALRPRPDLVIVLTDGETPWPGQRPAAHVVACLIGDGGHAPEWASVARVPADPPRRTPAKGES
;
A
#
# COMPACT_ATOMS: atom_id res chain seq x y z
N MET A 1 51.51 20.15 -17.16
CA MET A 1 50.33 19.28 -17.37
C MET A 1 50.59 17.98 -16.64
N SER A 2 50.27 17.91 -15.35
CA SER A 2 50.18 16.66 -14.59
C SER A 2 48.73 16.55 -14.16
N ALA A 3 47.98 15.73 -14.89
CA ALA A 3 46.64 15.33 -14.54
C ALA A 3 46.67 13.81 -14.43
N ASP A 4 47.25 13.32 -13.34
CA ASP A 4 47.08 11.94 -12.92
C ASP A 4 46.47 12.02 -11.52
N GLY A 5 45.15 11.90 -11.46
CA GLY A 5 44.43 11.77 -10.20
C GLY A 5 44.81 10.45 -9.52
N PRO A 6 44.50 10.28 -8.22
CA PRO A 6 44.80 9.03 -7.52
C PRO A 6 44.13 7.85 -8.24
N ARG A 7 44.95 6.93 -8.75
CA ARG A 7 44.52 5.74 -9.46
C ARG A 7 43.91 4.77 -8.44
N ALA A 8 42.66 4.36 -8.65
CA ALA A 8 41.99 3.39 -7.80
C ALA A 8 42.83 2.10 -7.68
N PRO A 9 42.83 1.40 -6.53
CA PRO A 9 43.56 0.15 -6.36
C PRO A 9 43.17 -0.89 -7.44
N ALA A 10 44.14 -1.67 -7.90
CA ALA A 10 43.94 -2.63 -9.00
C ALA A 10 42.86 -3.71 -8.74
N HIS A 11 42.54 -3.98 -7.47
CA HIS A 11 41.45 -4.89 -7.10
C HIS A 11 40.08 -4.23 -7.28
N GLU A 12 39.95 -2.92 -7.06
CA GLU A 12 38.68 -2.19 -7.16
C GLU A 12 38.15 -2.21 -8.60
N GLU A 13 39.03 -2.03 -9.59
CA GLU A 13 38.67 -2.13 -11.01
C GLU A 13 38.15 -3.54 -11.36
N LYS A 14 38.81 -4.58 -10.85
CA LYS A 14 38.38 -5.98 -11.05
C LYS A 14 37.02 -6.27 -10.39
N VAL A 15 36.79 -5.73 -9.20
CA VAL A 15 35.49 -5.83 -8.51
C VAL A 15 34.41 -5.12 -9.32
N ARG A 16 34.65 -3.90 -9.80
CA ARG A 16 33.71 -3.16 -10.66
C ARG A 16 33.39 -3.93 -11.94
N ALA A 17 34.38 -4.53 -12.59
CA ALA A 17 34.18 -5.37 -13.76
C ALA A 17 33.34 -6.62 -13.45
N ARG A 18 33.58 -7.29 -12.31
CA ARG A 18 32.79 -8.44 -11.86
C ARG A 18 31.33 -8.06 -11.63
N ILE A 19 31.07 -6.96 -10.91
CA ILE A 19 29.72 -6.44 -10.65
C ILE A 19 29.03 -6.05 -11.96
N ALA A 20 29.73 -5.42 -12.90
CA ALA A 20 29.16 -5.07 -14.20
C ALA A 20 28.76 -6.32 -15.02
N ALA A 21 29.61 -7.36 -15.03
CA ALA A 21 29.30 -8.62 -15.69
C ALA A 21 28.10 -9.33 -15.05
N ALA A 22 28.03 -9.34 -13.72
CA ALA A 22 26.92 -9.95 -12.96
C ALA A 22 25.59 -9.24 -13.24
N ARG A 23 25.59 -7.90 -13.36
CA ARG A 23 24.40 -7.12 -13.75
C ARG A 23 23.90 -7.49 -15.14
N LEU A 24 24.81 -7.62 -16.11
CA LEU A 24 24.44 -7.99 -17.46
C LEU A 24 23.85 -9.40 -17.50
N TRP A 25 24.45 -10.33 -16.77
CA TRP A 25 23.92 -11.68 -16.62
C TRP A 25 22.52 -11.67 -15.98
N ALA A 26 22.34 -10.98 -14.86
CA ALA A 26 21.06 -10.89 -14.15
C ALA A 26 19.96 -10.25 -15.02
N ALA A 27 20.27 -9.16 -15.73
CA ALA A 27 19.35 -8.51 -16.66
C ALA A 27 19.00 -9.39 -17.87
N HIS A 28 19.89 -10.30 -18.27
CA HIS A 28 19.59 -11.28 -19.32
C HIS A 28 18.64 -12.38 -18.82
N GLN A 29 18.85 -12.89 -17.61
CA GLN A 29 18.00 -13.92 -17.01
C GLN A 29 16.59 -13.41 -16.66
N ALA A 30 16.50 -12.22 -16.05
CA ALA A 30 15.23 -11.60 -15.69
C ALA A 30 15.09 -10.18 -16.30
N PRO A 31 14.79 -10.05 -17.61
CA PRO A 31 14.73 -8.75 -18.28
C PRO A 31 13.72 -7.76 -17.68
N TYR A 32 12.65 -8.28 -17.09
CA TYR A 32 11.61 -7.47 -16.42
C TYR A 32 12.08 -6.84 -15.09
N LEU A 33 13.22 -7.30 -14.54
CA LEU A 33 13.88 -6.72 -13.37
C LEU A 33 15.15 -5.93 -13.72
N ALA A 34 15.49 -5.77 -15.00
CA ALA A 34 16.73 -5.13 -15.42
C ALA A 34 16.87 -3.71 -14.85
N SER A 35 15.81 -2.91 -14.88
CA SER A 35 15.81 -1.56 -14.29
C SER A 35 16.14 -1.58 -12.80
N ALA A 36 15.65 -2.57 -12.06
CA ALA A 36 15.94 -2.75 -10.64
C ALA A 36 17.40 -3.13 -10.39
N VAL A 37 17.93 -4.10 -11.16
CA VAL A 37 19.33 -4.53 -11.07
C VAL A 37 20.31 -3.37 -11.33
N PHE A 38 19.99 -2.52 -12.31
CA PHE A 38 20.81 -1.33 -12.61
C PHE A 38 20.58 -0.16 -11.63
N ALA A 39 19.47 -0.15 -10.90
CA ALA A 39 19.19 0.82 -9.84
C ALA A 39 19.95 0.54 -8.54
N LEU A 40 20.38 -0.72 -8.30
CA LEU A 40 21.27 -1.04 -7.18
C LEU A 40 22.52 -0.14 -7.22
N LYS A 41 23.00 0.28 -6.05
CA LYS A 41 24.22 1.09 -5.93
C LYS A 41 25.32 0.27 -5.26
N PRO A 42 26.36 -0.18 -5.98
CA PRO A 42 27.43 -0.96 -5.37
C PRO A 42 28.26 -0.07 -4.45
N VAL A 43 28.33 -0.43 -3.17
CA VAL A 43 29.22 0.17 -2.17
C VAL A 43 30.35 -0.81 -1.94
N ILE A 44 31.52 -0.51 -2.50
CA ILE A 44 32.71 -1.34 -2.35
C ILE A 44 33.29 -1.06 -0.96
N LEU A 45 33.34 -2.09 -0.13
CA LEU A 45 33.87 -2.02 1.23
C LEU A 45 35.40 -1.97 1.22
N GLU A 46 35.96 -1.49 2.32
CA GLU A 46 37.39 -1.56 2.55
C GLU A 46 37.81 -3.03 2.73
N PRO A 47 38.74 -3.56 1.90
CA PRO A 47 39.07 -4.97 1.94
C PRO A 47 39.99 -5.31 3.12
N ALA A 48 39.75 -6.46 3.73
CA ALA A 48 40.80 -7.15 4.47
C ALA A 48 41.83 -7.69 3.47
N LEU A 49 43.12 -7.49 3.74
CA LEU A 49 44.20 -7.95 2.85
C LEU A 49 45.07 -8.99 3.54
N TYR A 50 45.50 -10.01 2.81
CA TYR A 50 46.58 -10.87 3.26
C TYR A 50 47.88 -10.05 3.42
N GLU A 51 48.50 -10.09 4.60
CA GLU A 51 49.67 -9.26 4.94
C GLU A 51 50.86 -9.47 4.00
N ASP A 52 51.01 -10.68 3.46
CA ASP A 52 52.15 -11.11 2.64
C ASP A 52 51.97 -10.80 1.14
N THR A 53 50.74 -10.86 0.63
CA THR A 53 50.44 -10.76 -0.80
C THR A 53 49.67 -9.49 -1.18
N GLY A 54 49.08 -8.80 -0.20
CA GLY A 54 48.21 -7.63 -0.43
C GLY A 54 46.94 -7.98 -1.22
N VAL A 55 46.58 -9.26 -1.29
CA VAL A 55 45.39 -9.75 -1.99
C VAL A 55 44.18 -9.68 -1.05
N PRO A 56 43.00 -9.23 -1.53
CA PRO A 56 41.78 -9.24 -0.73
C PRO A 56 41.42 -10.64 -0.21
N VAL A 57 41.07 -10.71 1.08
CA VAL A 57 40.60 -11.91 1.77
C VAL A 57 39.10 -11.97 1.65
N ALA A 58 38.56 -13.10 1.18
CA ALA A 58 37.12 -13.28 1.10
C ALA A 58 36.48 -13.39 2.49
N ASP A 59 35.46 -12.59 2.74
CA ASP A 59 34.63 -12.65 3.94
C ASP A 59 33.32 -13.42 3.70
N PRO A 60 33.14 -14.60 4.32
CA PRO A 60 31.91 -15.39 4.20
C PRO A 60 30.65 -14.67 4.67
N GLU A 61 30.73 -13.66 5.53
CA GLU A 61 29.56 -12.89 5.99
C GLU A 61 28.92 -12.11 4.84
N PHE A 62 29.71 -11.69 3.84
CA PHE A 62 29.25 -10.93 2.67
C PHE A 62 28.91 -11.82 1.46
N ARG A 63 28.84 -13.15 1.63
CA ARG A 63 28.59 -14.08 0.51
C ARG A 63 27.28 -13.84 -0.24
N ALA A 64 26.31 -13.16 0.39
CA ALA A 64 25.02 -12.83 -0.19
C ALA A 64 24.91 -11.43 -0.79
N PHE A 65 26.00 -10.65 -0.74
CA PHE A 65 26.02 -9.25 -1.18
C PHE A 65 24.86 -8.46 -0.55
N PRO A 66 24.84 -8.29 0.78
CA PRO A 66 23.68 -7.73 1.48
C PRO A 66 23.31 -6.35 0.95
N ALA A 67 22.03 -6.03 1.02
CA ALA A 67 21.49 -4.75 0.59
C ALA A 67 20.78 -4.02 1.73
N ASP A 68 20.76 -2.68 1.66
CA ASP A 68 19.98 -1.85 2.57
C ASP A 68 18.70 -1.30 1.93
N THR A 69 17.82 -0.72 2.76
CA THR A 69 16.57 -0.11 2.30
C THR A 69 16.75 1.10 1.36
N ARG A 70 18.00 1.61 1.22
CA ARG A 70 18.41 2.70 0.35
C ARG A 70 18.88 2.22 -1.03
N TRP A 71 18.78 0.91 -1.30
CA TRP A 71 19.23 0.23 -2.53
C TRP A 71 20.75 0.17 -2.70
N ASN A 72 21.51 0.36 -1.62
CA ASN A 72 22.94 0.08 -1.63
C ASN A 72 23.15 -1.42 -1.58
N LEU A 73 24.05 -1.93 -2.43
CA LEU A 73 24.52 -3.30 -2.45
C LEU A 73 25.96 -3.31 -1.92
N TYR A 74 26.19 -3.93 -0.77
CA TYR A 74 27.51 -3.94 -0.14
C TYR A 74 28.38 -5.04 -0.74
N VAL A 75 29.56 -4.64 -1.21
CA VAL A 75 30.47 -5.50 -1.98
C VAL A 75 31.82 -5.58 -1.26
N GLU A 76 32.05 -6.69 -0.57
CA GLU A 76 33.37 -7.02 -0.03
C GLU A 76 34.28 -7.50 -1.18
N PRO A 77 35.43 -6.84 -1.43
CA PRO A 77 36.28 -7.15 -2.58
C PRO A 77 36.77 -8.60 -2.69
N GLY A 78 37.18 -9.24 -1.58
CA GLY A 78 37.66 -10.62 -1.59
C GLY A 78 36.59 -11.60 -2.06
N THR A 79 35.41 -11.52 -1.44
CA THR A 79 34.22 -12.32 -1.76
C THR A 79 33.77 -12.07 -3.18
N ALA A 80 33.67 -10.81 -3.61
CA ALA A 80 33.32 -10.47 -4.99
C ALA A 80 34.26 -11.12 -6.02
N LEU A 81 35.57 -11.13 -5.74
CA LEU A 81 36.57 -11.65 -6.69
C LEU A 81 36.61 -13.18 -6.76
N VAL A 82 36.25 -13.89 -5.69
CA VAL A 82 36.20 -15.37 -5.68
C VAL A 82 34.85 -15.93 -6.15
N THR A 83 33.75 -15.18 -6.02
CA THR A 83 32.41 -15.65 -6.39
C THR A 83 32.16 -15.60 -7.91
N PRO A 84 31.68 -16.67 -8.55
CA PRO A 84 31.36 -16.69 -9.98
C PRO A 84 30.36 -15.61 -10.41
N VAL A 85 30.44 -15.14 -11.66
CA VAL A 85 29.61 -14.04 -12.18
C VAL A 85 28.12 -14.35 -12.07
N GLU A 86 27.75 -15.58 -12.41
CA GLU A 86 26.39 -16.10 -12.34
C GLU A 86 25.85 -16.11 -10.90
N GLU A 87 26.68 -16.46 -9.92
CA GLU A 87 26.28 -16.48 -8.51
C GLU A 87 26.10 -15.06 -7.97
N VAL A 88 27.00 -14.12 -8.31
CA VAL A 88 26.82 -12.70 -7.98
C VAL A 88 25.53 -12.16 -8.63
N GLY A 89 25.26 -12.53 -9.88
CA GLY A 89 24.05 -12.13 -10.59
C GLY A 89 22.78 -12.69 -9.96
N TRP A 90 22.81 -13.93 -9.50
CA TRP A 90 21.72 -14.56 -8.75
C TRP A 90 21.44 -13.81 -7.45
N TRP A 91 22.48 -13.49 -6.67
CA TRP A 91 22.33 -12.69 -5.46
C TRP A 91 21.78 -11.29 -5.74
N MET A 92 22.15 -10.64 -6.85
CA MET A 92 21.55 -9.36 -7.23
C MET A 92 20.04 -9.46 -7.49
N LEU A 93 19.58 -10.50 -8.19
CA LEU A 93 18.16 -10.74 -8.40
C LEU A 93 17.44 -11.02 -7.08
N HIS A 94 18.09 -11.77 -6.19
CA HIS A 94 17.60 -12.07 -4.87
C HIS A 94 17.43 -10.78 -4.02
N GLN A 95 18.46 -9.92 -3.97
CA GLN A 95 18.40 -8.65 -3.25
C GLN A 95 17.36 -7.68 -3.84
N VAL A 96 17.20 -7.65 -5.17
CA VAL A 96 16.10 -6.94 -5.84
C VAL A 96 14.74 -7.45 -5.35
N GLY A 97 14.60 -8.76 -5.15
CA GLY A 97 13.41 -9.39 -4.56
C GLY A 97 13.05 -8.76 -3.21
N HIS A 98 14.00 -8.65 -2.28
CA HIS A 98 13.74 -8.04 -0.97
C HIS A 98 13.30 -6.58 -1.08
N LEU A 99 13.99 -5.80 -1.91
CA LEU A 99 13.74 -4.37 -2.06
C LEU A 99 12.39 -4.06 -2.70
N VAL A 100 12.07 -4.75 -3.80
CA VAL A 100 10.85 -4.53 -4.58
C VAL A 100 9.62 -5.05 -3.85
N ARG A 101 9.74 -6.16 -3.11
CA ARG A 101 8.65 -6.71 -2.29
C ARG A 101 8.52 -6.05 -0.93
N GLY A 102 9.42 -5.13 -0.60
CA GLY A 102 9.39 -4.34 0.63
C GLY A 102 9.48 -5.20 1.89
N HIS A 103 10.32 -6.23 1.91
CA HIS A 103 10.45 -7.13 3.06
C HIS A 103 10.77 -6.37 4.35
N ALA A 104 11.67 -5.39 4.33
CA ALA A 104 11.93 -4.53 5.49
C ALA A 104 10.68 -3.87 6.08
N ALA A 105 9.75 -3.42 5.23
CA ALA A 105 8.52 -2.76 5.68
C ALA A 105 7.46 -3.75 6.18
N ARG A 106 7.50 -4.99 5.70
CA ARG A 106 6.60 -6.09 6.07
C ARG A 106 7.10 -6.86 7.30
N SER A 107 8.37 -6.69 7.66
CA SER A 107 9.00 -7.32 8.81
C SER A 107 8.23 -7.05 10.11
N PRO A 108 7.92 -8.10 10.90
CA PRO A 108 7.35 -7.92 12.24
C PRO A 108 8.39 -7.35 13.22
N VAL A 109 9.68 -7.51 12.92
CA VAL A 109 10.79 -7.04 13.75
C VAL A 109 10.82 -5.53 13.76
N ARG A 110 10.92 -4.95 14.96
CA ARG A 110 11.00 -3.51 15.16
C ARG A 110 12.40 -3.12 15.63
N PRO A 111 13.02 -2.07 15.06
CA PRO A 111 14.28 -1.54 15.59
C PRO A 111 14.08 -1.12 17.05
N GLN A 112 14.81 -1.75 17.97
CA GLN A 112 14.81 -1.34 19.37
C GLN A 112 15.89 -0.28 19.57
N SER A 113 15.48 0.94 19.93
CA SER A 113 16.41 2.02 20.24
C SER A 113 17.27 1.64 21.46
N GLY A 114 18.59 1.56 21.29
CA GLY A 114 19.55 1.43 22.38
C GLY A 114 19.95 0.00 22.80
N HIS A 115 19.60 -1.03 22.01
CA HIS A 115 20.19 -2.36 22.16
C HIS A 115 21.30 -2.55 21.11
N GLU A 116 22.38 -3.25 21.48
CA GLU A 116 23.37 -3.74 20.50
C GLU A 116 22.62 -4.55 19.45
N VAL A 117 22.86 -4.22 18.17
CA VAL A 117 22.12 -4.75 17.02
C VAL A 117 22.21 -6.27 17.04
N SER A 118 21.10 -6.94 17.35
CA SER A 118 21.00 -8.39 17.27
C SER A 118 20.82 -8.76 15.81
N HIS A 119 21.93 -9.11 15.17
CA HIS A 119 22.02 -9.54 13.78
C HIS A 119 21.09 -10.74 13.50
N ALA A 120 20.58 -10.87 12.27
CA ALA A 120 19.86 -12.09 11.82
C ALA A 120 20.79 -13.32 11.71
N VAL A 121 22.10 -13.11 11.88
CA VAL A 121 23.19 -14.08 11.72
C VAL A 121 24.21 -13.88 12.86
N GLY A 122 24.89 -14.93 13.31
CA GLY A 122 25.89 -14.86 14.38
C GLY A 122 25.47 -15.54 15.70
N ALA A 123 26.34 -15.47 16.71
CA ALA A 123 26.20 -16.24 17.96
C ALA A 123 25.17 -15.66 18.94
N ALA A 124 24.90 -14.36 18.89
CA ALA A 124 23.87 -13.66 19.65
C ALA A 124 22.82 -13.08 18.68
N ARG A 125 22.15 -13.98 17.96
CA ARG A 125 21.18 -13.62 16.90
C ARG A 125 19.78 -13.39 17.45
N ASP A 126 19.05 -12.48 16.82
CA ASP A 126 17.61 -12.36 17.01
C ASP A 126 16.91 -13.48 16.23
N GLU A 127 16.28 -14.41 16.95
CA GLU A 127 15.57 -15.55 16.35
C GLU A 127 14.34 -15.11 15.54
N GLU A 128 13.68 -14.00 15.88
CA GLU A 128 12.55 -13.46 15.13
C GLU A 128 13.04 -12.86 13.80
N ALA A 129 14.12 -12.08 13.84
CA ALA A 129 14.75 -11.55 12.63
C ALA A 129 15.34 -12.65 11.73
N HIS A 130 15.95 -13.66 12.34
CA HIS A 130 16.43 -14.83 11.62
C HIS A 130 15.29 -15.59 10.93
N ARG A 131 14.17 -15.79 11.63
CA ARG A 131 12.98 -16.45 11.06
C ARG A 131 12.39 -15.66 9.91
N TRP A 132 12.27 -14.34 10.08
CA TRP A 132 11.78 -13.45 9.04
C TRP A 132 12.68 -13.49 7.80
N ASN A 133 14.00 -13.45 7.98
CA ASN A 133 14.96 -13.56 6.91
C ASN A 133 14.79 -14.88 6.12
N GLN A 134 14.73 -16.02 6.81
CA GLN A 134 14.49 -17.31 6.16
C GLN A 134 13.17 -17.35 5.36
N ALA A 135 12.12 -16.73 5.88
CA ALA A 135 10.82 -16.68 5.22
C ALA A 135 10.81 -15.75 4.00
N ALA A 136 11.51 -14.61 4.10
CA ALA A 136 11.70 -13.67 3.01
C ALA A 136 12.55 -14.28 1.88
N ASP A 137 13.62 -14.99 2.22
CA ASP A 137 14.45 -15.75 1.28
C ASP A 137 13.62 -16.84 0.59
N ALA A 138 12.83 -17.59 1.35
CA ALA A 138 11.90 -18.59 0.80
C ALA A 138 10.94 -17.97 -0.23
N GLU A 139 10.40 -16.78 0.04
CA GLU A 139 9.50 -16.07 -0.87
C GLU A 139 10.14 -15.74 -2.23
N ILE A 140 11.43 -15.40 -2.21
CA ILE A 140 12.18 -14.96 -3.38
C ILE A 140 12.75 -16.14 -4.15
N ASN A 141 13.37 -17.08 -3.43
CA ASN A 141 14.04 -18.23 -4.01
C ASN A 141 13.07 -19.16 -4.74
N ASP A 142 11.82 -19.24 -4.28
CA ASP A 142 10.72 -19.93 -4.98
C ASP A 142 10.51 -19.40 -6.41
N ASP A 143 10.46 -18.07 -6.57
CA ASP A 143 10.26 -17.45 -7.87
C ASP A 143 11.52 -17.52 -8.75
N LEU A 144 12.72 -17.55 -8.16
CA LEU A 144 13.96 -17.78 -8.90
C LEU A 144 14.07 -19.24 -9.36
N GLU A 145 13.74 -20.20 -8.49
CA GLU A 145 13.70 -21.63 -8.83
C GLU A 145 12.66 -21.92 -9.93
N ALA A 146 11.53 -21.22 -9.94
CA ALA A 146 10.51 -21.35 -10.99
C ALA A 146 10.98 -20.91 -12.38
N GLU A 147 12.05 -20.11 -12.48
CA GLU A 147 12.71 -19.71 -13.73
C GLU A 147 13.99 -20.51 -14.00
N ASP A 148 14.15 -21.67 -13.36
CA ASP A 148 15.37 -22.52 -13.40
C ASP A 148 16.65 -21.80 -12.92
N LEU A 149 16.51 -20.72 -12.14
CA LEU A 149 17.62 -19.99 -11.53
C LEU A 149 17.93 -20.56 -10.15
N HIS A 150 18.56 -21.72 -10.13
CA HIS A 150 18.96 -22.38 -8.89
C HIS A 150 20.07 -21.60 -8.16
N GLY A 151 19.85 -21.35 -6.86
CA GLY A 151 20.79 -20.61 -6.02
C GLY A 151 22.00 -21.42 -5.56
N PRO A 152 22.99 -20.74 -4.96
CA PRO A 152 24.19 -21.38 -4.43
C PRO A 152 23.89 -22.31 -3.24
N ALA A 153 24.84 -23.17 -2.91
CA ALA A 153 24.66 -24.13 -1.82
C ALA A 153 24.39 -23.43 -0.46
N GLY A 154 23.34 -23.90 0.22
CA GLY A 154 22.98 -23.46 1.57
C GLY A 154 21.90 -22.37 1.64
N VAL A 155 21.41 -21.86 0.51
CA VAL A 155 20.24 -20.96 0.47
C VAL A 155 18.96 -21.69 0.84
N VAL A 156 17.98 -20.95 1.34
CA VAL A 156 16.65 -21.50 1.66
C VAL A 156 15.94 -21.89 0.36
N SER A 157 15.54 -23.15 0.24
CA SER A 157 14.73 -23.65 -0.88
C SER A 157 13.43 -24.22 -0.32
N PRO A 158 12.25 -23.63 -0.64
CA PRO A 158 10.97 -24.19 -0.22
C PRO A 158 10.80 -25.63 -0.69
N ALA A 159 11.19 -25.94 -1.93
CA ALA A 159 11.17 -27.29 -2.47
C ALA A 159 12.10 -28.22 -1.69
N GLY A 160 13.33 -27.78 -1.39
CA GLY A 160 14.29 -28.52 -0.57
C GLY A 160 13.82 -28.77 0.87
N LEU A 161 12.97 -27.89 1.41
CA LEU A 161 12.36 -28.02 2.74
C LEU A 161 11.02 -28.76 2.72
N GLY A 162 10.51 -29.17 1.55
CA GLY A 162 9.20 -29.82 1.41
C GLY A 162 8.02 -28.89 1.69
N LEU A 163 8.22 -27.58 1.58
CA LEU A 163 7.21 -26.55 1.77
C LEU A 163 6.42 -26.30 0.48
N PRO A 164 5.14 -25.87 0.58
CA PRO A 164 4.36 -25.52 -0.60
C PRO A 164 4.94 -24.27 -1.27
N ALA A 165 5.10 -24.32 -2.59
CA ALA A 165 5.51 -23.18 -3.40
C ALA A 165 4.47 -22.05 -3.43
N ASN A 166 4.91 -20.91 -3.95
CA ASN A 166 4.22 -19.66 -4.21
C ASN A 166 3.56 -19.00 -2.99
N ARG A 167 4.21 -19.03 -1.81
CA ARG A 167 3.73 -18.37 -0.59
C ARG A 167 4.41 -17.03 -0.35
N THR A 168 3.81 -16.21 0.49
CA THR A 168 4.44 -14.96 0.99
C THR A 168 5.33 -15.27 2.19
N ALA A 169 6.25 -14.37 2.54
CA ALA A 169 7.09 -14.47 3.72
C ALA A 169 6.25 -14.72 4.99
N GLU A 170 5.17 -13.96 5.20
CA GLU A 170 4.28 -14.13 6.36
C GLU A 170 3.64 -15.51 6.41
N ALA A 171 3.36 -16.12 5.26
CA ALA A 171 2.83 -17.48 5.19
C ALA A 171 3.91 -18.54 5.44
N TYR A 172 5.17 -18.26 5.09
CA TYR A 172 6.30 -19.16 5.34
C TYR A 172 6.76 -19.16 6.80
N VAL A 173 6.70 -18.03 7.52
CA VAL A 173 7.09 -17.92 8.94
C VAL A 173 6.55 -19.08 9.81
N PRO A 174 5.22 -19.30 9.92
CA PRO A 174 4.69 -20.35 10.79
C PRO A 174 5.08 -21.77 10.33
N MET A 175 5.29 -21.98 9.03
CA MET A 175 5.72 -23.28 8.50
C MET A 175 7.18 -23.57 8.89
N LEU A 176 8.03 -22.56 8.78
CA LEU A 176 9.43 -22.64 9.19
C LEU A 176 9.56 -22.84 10.70
N ASP A 177 8.70 -22.22 11.51
CA ASP A 177 8.68 -22.44 12.97
C ASP A 177 8.40 -23.91 13.30
N VAL A 178 7.40 -24.52 12.65
CA VAL A 178 7.09 -25.94 12.81
C VAL A 178 8.28 -26.81 12.40
N LEU A 179 8.92 -26.51 11.27
CA LEU A 179 10.09 -27.26 10.80
C LEU A 179 11.27 -27.13 11.76
N ALA A 180 11.55 -25.93 12.26
CA ALA A 180 12.65 -25.70 13.20
C ALA A 180 12.43 -26.41 14.53
N GLN A 181 11.20 -26.44 15.04
CA GLN A 181 10.85 -27.23 16.23
C GLN A 181 11.06 -28.74 16.00
N ALA A 182 10.72 -29.25 14.82
CA ALA A 182 10.95 -30.65 14.46
C ALA A 182 12.44 -30.98 14.32
N MET A 183 13.21 -30.13 13.64
CA MET A 183 14.63 -30.34 13.37
C MET A 183 15.52 -30.06 14.58
N GLY A 184 15.13 -29.15 15.48
CA GLY A 184 15.81 -28.90 16.75
C GLY A 184 15.84 -30.12 17.67
N ARG A 185 14.87 -31.03 17.56
CA ARG A 185 14.88 -32.33 18.26
C ARG A 185 15.87 -33.33 17.66
N GLY A 186 16.31 -33.10 16.42
CA GLY A 186 17.25 -33.95 15.68
C GLY A 186 18.63 -33.34 15.45
N GLY A 187 18.92 -32.14 15.99
CA GLY A 187 20.24 -31.50 15.92
C GLY A 187 20.66 -30.97 14.54
N ARG A 188 19.74 -30.85 13.57
CA ARG A 188 20.03 -30.27 12.23
C ARG A 188 19.48 -28.84 12.14
N ALA A 189 20.28 -27.91 11.62
CA ALA A 189 19.83 -26.56 11.27
C ALA A 189 19.04 -26.59 9.95
N LEU A 190 18.06 -25.68 9.81
CA LEU A 190 17.17 -25.62 8.65
C LEU A 190 17.89 -25.23 7.36
N ALA A 191 18.74 -24.21 7.47
CA ALA A 191 19.60 -23.67 6.42
C ALA A 191 20.75 -22.91 7.09
N GLY A 192 21.76 -22.52 6.32
CA GLY A 192 22.79 -21.61 6.81
C GLY A 192 22.17 -20.25 7.16
N ALA A 193 22.63 -19.62 8.24
CA ALA A 193 22.26 -18.24 8.52
C ALA A 193 23.02 -17.34 7.53
N ILE A 194 22.30 -16.74 6.59
CA ILE A 194 22.83 -15.85 5.55
C ILE A 194 22.25 -14.46 5.83
N ASP A 195 23.12 -13.43 5.86
CA ASP A 195 22.67 -12.06 6.08
C ASP A 195 22.47 -11.38 4.72
N CYS A 196 21.23 -11.01 4.44
CA CYS A 196 20.85 -10.26 3.24
C CYS A 196 20.78 -8.74 3.49
N GLY A 197 21.10 -8.30 4.72
CA GLY A 197 21.15 -6.89 5.10
C GLY A 197 19.80 -6.30 5.52
N SER A 198 19.77 -5.00 5.78
CA SER A 198 18.57 -4.32 6.29
C SER A 198 17.42 -4.22 5.28
N ALA A 199 17.65 -4.53 3.99
CA ALA A 199 16.58 -4.66 2.99
C ALA A 199 15.53 -5.73 3.36
N VAL A 200 15.91 -6.69 4.21
CA VAL A 200 15.05 -7.80 4.63
C VAL A 200 14.23 -7.45 5.86
N ASP A 201 14.85 -6.96 6.92
CA ASP A 201 14.22 -6.81 8.24
C ASP A 201 14.14 -5.36 8.74
N GLY A 202 14.76 -4.41 8.03
CA GLY A 202 14.81 -3.00 8.40
C GLY A 202 15.80 -2.67 9.53
N GLN A 203 16.65 -3.61 9.95
CA GLN A 203 17.64 -3.39 10.99
C GLN A 203 18.99 -3.01 10.41
N GLU A 204 19.42 -1.77 10.61
CA GLU A 204 20.69 -1.26 10.10
C GLU A 204 21.89 -2.06 10.65
N ARG A 205 22.86 -2.36 9.77
CA ARG A 205 24.11 -3.05 10.15
C ARG A 205 25.27 -2.07 10.28
N ALA A 206 26.29 -2.43 11.05
CA ALA A 206 27.46 -1.58 11.27
C ALA A 206 28.20 -1.19 9.97
N TYR A 207 28.21 -2.07 8.96
CA TYR A 207 28.78 -1.77 7.64
C TYR A 207 27.92 -0.82 6.80
N GLU A 208 26.67 -0.56 7.20
CA GLU A 208 25.73 0.32 6.48
C GLU A 208 25.94 1.81 6.81
N ASP A 209 26.61 2.10 7.92
CA ASP A 209 26.98 3.44 8.39
C ASP A 209 28.16 4.06 7.60
N GLY A 210 28.99 3.21 6.99
CA GLY A 210 30.30 3.59 6.43
C GLY A 210 30.29 4.32 5.08
N GLY A 211 29.13 4.63 4.50
CA GLY A 211 29.08 5.24 3.17
C GLY A 211 27.79 6.02 2.95
N SER A 212 27.89 7.34 3.02
CA SER A 212 26.87 8.30 2.60
C SER A 212 26.61 8.19 1.10
N GLY A 213 25.89 7.15 0.70
CA GLY A 213 25.19 7.14 -0.56
C GLY A 213 23.86 7.87 -0.37
N ASP A 214 23.64 8.96 -1.12
CA ASP A 214 22.28 9.32 -1.54
C ASP A 214 21.75 8.08 -2.25
N GLY A 215 20.98 7.27 -1.50
CA GLY A 215 20.29 6.10 -2.02
C GLY A 215 19.19 6.53 -2.96
N LEU A 216 18.40 5.57 -3.42
CA LEU A 216 17.26 5.90 -4.26
C LEU A 216 16.27 6.75 -3.46
N ALA A 217 15.96 7.96 -3.93
CA ALA A 217 14.98 8.82 -3.28
C ALA A 217 13.58 8.15 -3.32
N GLY A 218 12.72 8.46 -2.34
CA GLY A 218 11.41 7.79 -2.22
C GLY A 218 10.54 7.89 -3.47
N LEU A 219 10.59 9.02 -4.19
CA LEU A 219 9.86 9.20 -5.46
C LEU A 219 10.46 8.35 -6.59
N ASP A 220 11.78 8.34 -6.72
CA ASP A 220 12.48 7.53 -7.74
C ASP A 220 12.22 6.04 -7.51
N ARG A 221 12.16 5.61 -6.25
CA ARG A 221 11.74 4.27 -5.86
C ARG A 221 10.32 3.94 -6.29
N GLU A 222 9.36 4.83 -6.00
CA GLU A 222 7.98 4.60 -6.42
C GLU A 222 7.86 4.51 -7.96
N LEU A 223 8.55 5.37 -8.69
CA LEU A 223 8.56 5.35 -10.15
C LEU A 223 9.20 4.07 -10.70
N LEU A 224 10.31 3.63 -10.11
CA LEU A 224 10.99 2.39 -10.47
C LEU A 224 10.07 1.19 -10.24
N GLU A 225 9.48 1.05 -9.05
CA GLU A 225 8.55 -0.04 -8.73
C GLU A 225 7.35 -0.06 -9.68
N ARG A 226 6.75 1.10 -9.98
CA ARG A 226 5.65 1.20 -10.96
C ARG A 226 6.09 0.79 -12.36
N SER A 227 7.30 1.16 -12.77
CA SER A 227 7.86 0.76 -14.06
C SER A 227 8.10 -0.75 -14.14
N ILE A 228 8.58 -1.38 -13.06
CA ILE A 228 8.77 -2.83 -12.98
C ILE A 228 7.41 -3.54 -13.05
N ALA A 229 6.43 -3.07 -12.29
CA ALA A 229 5.09 -3.65 -12.32
C ALA A 229 4.46 -3.56 -13.72
N ALA A 230 4.63 -2.43 -14.41
CA ALA A 230 4.17 -2.27 -15.79
C ALA A 230 4.90 -3.24 -16.75
N GLY A 231 6.23 -3.36 -16.65
CA GLY A 231 7.00 -4.31 -17.46
C GLY A 231 6.61 -5.78 -17.24
N ILE A 232 6.26 -6.16 -16.01
CA ILE A 232 5.70 -7.48 -15.69
C ILE A 232 4.33 -7.68 -16.37
N GLN A 233 3.43 -6.68 -16.31
CA GLN A 233 2.13 -6.75 -16.98
C GLN A 233 2.24 -6.85 -18.51
N ASP A 234 3.20 -6.15 -19.11
CA ASP A 234 3.47 -6.25 -20.55
C ASP A 234 3.92 -7.66 -20.93
N ARG A 235 4.79 -8.30 -20.12
CA ARG A 235 5.20 -9.69 -20.31
C ARG A 235 4.02 -10.67 -20.18
N ILE A 236 3.19 -10.49 -19.17
CA ILE A 236 1.98 -11.31 -18.98
C ILE A 236 1.04 -11.17 -20.20
N SER A 237 0.86 -9.95 -20.69
CA SER A 237 0.04 -9.65 -21.86
C SER A 237 0.63 -10.26 -23.14
N ALA A 238 1.95 -10.30 -23.25
CA ALA A 238 2.67 -10.99 -24.32
C ALA A 238 2.66 -12.53 -24.19
N ARG A 239 1.99 -13.08 -23.17
CA ARG A 239 1.93 -14.52 -22.85
C ARG A 239 3.28 -15.15 -22.53
N SER A 240 4.23 -14.35 -22.06
CA SER A 240 5.48 -14.85 -21.51
C SER A 240 5.25 -15.42 -20.12
N GLU A 241 6.03 -16.44 -19.77
CA GLU A 241 6.07 -16.95 -18.41
C GLU A 241 6.68 -15.90 -17.47
N VAL A 242 6.08 -15.81 -16.29
CA VAL A 242 6.48 -14.96 -15.17
C VAL A 242 6.06 -15.70 -13.90
N PRO A 243 6.92 -15.78 -12.87
CA PRO A 243 6.59 -16.44 -11.62
C PRO A 243 5.35 -15.85 -10.96
N SER A 244 4.61 -16.68 -10.23
CA SER A 244 3.31 -16.26 -9.71
C SER A 244 3.42 -15.18 -8.62
N GLY A 245 4.52 -15.15 -7.86
CA GLY A 245 4.81 -14.09 -6.89
C GLY A 245 4.92 -12.73 -7.57
N TRP A 246 5.72 -12.64 -8.63
CA TRP A 246 5.84 -11.43 -9.45
C TRP A 246 4.53 -10.97 -10.09
N ARG A 247 3.71 -11.91 -10.59
CA ARG A 247 2.38 -11.59 -11.12
C ARG A 247 1.50 -10.92 -10.06
N ARG A 248 1.36 -11.55 -8.88
CA ARG A 248 0.53 -11.01 -7.78
C ARG A 248 1.03 -9.65 -7.33
N TRP A 249 2.34 -9.50 -7.15
CA TRP A 249 2.95 -8.24 -6.74
C TRP A 249 2.66 -7.12 -7.76
N ALA A 250 2.82 -7.39 -9.06
CA ALA A 250 2.57 -6.39 -10.10
C ALA A 250 1.08 -6.00 -10.18
N GLU A 251 0.17 -6.98 -10.08
CA GLU A 251 -1.27 -6.74 -10.01
C GLU A 251 -1.63 -5.86 -8.80
N GLU A 252 -1.11 -6.19 -7.62
CA GLU A 252 -1.37 -5.42 -6.40
C GLU A 252 -0.78 -4.00 -6.49
N ARG A 253 0.44 -3.86 -7.02
CA ARG A 253 1.11 -2.56 -7.14
C ARG A 253 0.42 -1.63 -8.12
N LEU A 254 -0.21 -2.18 -9.16
CA LEU A 254 -0.94 -1.44 -10.19
C LEU A 254 -2.45 -1.37 -9.93
N ARG A 255 -2.96 -2.06 -8.90
CA ARG A 255 -4.36 -1.90 -8.49
C ARG A 255 -4.62 -0.42 -8.20
N PRO A 256 -5.62 0.21 -8.84
CA PRO A 256 -5.93 1.60 -8.56
C PRO A 256 -6.29 1.75 -7.08
N SER A 257 -5.49 2.51 -6.34
CA SER A 257 -5.91 3.04 -5.05
C SER A 257 -6.96 4.11 -5.32
N VAL A 258 -8.22 3.69 -5.55
CA VAL A 258 -9.32 4.63 -5.74
C VAL A 258 -9.42 5.45 -4.46
N ASN A 259 -9.14 6.75 -4.56
CA ASN A 259 -9.44 7.68 -3.48
C ASN A 259 -10.97 7.72 -3.32
N TRP A 260 -11.49 6.78 -2.54
CA TRP A 260 -12.92 6.59 -2.34
C TRP A 260 -13.58 7.85 -1.79
N ARG A 261 -12.83 8.68 -1.02
CA ARG A 261 -13.28 9.98 -0.53
C ARG A 261 -13.49 10.97 -1.67
N ALA A 262 -12.56 11.04 -2.61
CA ALA A 262 -12.71 11.88 -3.81
C ALA A 262 -13.90 11.45 -4.66
N ARG A 263 -14.12 10.13 -4.82
CA ARG A 263 -15.25 9.56 -5.56
C ARG A 263 -16.59 9.77 -4.85
N LEU A 264 -16.65 9.57 -3.53
CA LEU A 264 -17.81 9.87 -2.69
C LEU A 264 -18.17 11.35 -2.79
N GLY A 265 -17.17 12.22 -2.60
CA GLY A 265 -17.31 13.67 -2.76
C GLY A 265 -17.82 14.07 -4.14
N ALA A 266 -17.29 13.49 -5.22
CA ALA A 266 -17.75 13.75 -6.57
C ALA A 266 -19.21 13.30 -6.79
N THR A 267 -19.59 12.14 -6.24
CA THR A 267 -20.94 11.58 -6.36
C THR A 267 -21.97 12.45 -5.63
N ILE A 268 -21.69 12.82 -4.38
CA ILE A 268 -22.57 13.69 -3.58
C ILE A 268 -22.65 15.08 -4.20
N ARG A 269 -21.52 15.70 -4.60
CA ARG A 269 -21.54 17.01 -5.26
C ARG A 269 -22.31 17.00 -6.58
N ARG A 270 -22.23 15.90 -7.35
CA ARG A 270 -23.03 15.71 -8.56
C ARG A 270 -24.52 15.60 -8.21
N ALA A 271 -24.89 14.79 -7.22
CA ALA A 271 -26.27 14.67 -6.76
C ALA A 271 -26.84 16.02 -6.31
N VAL A 272 -26.11 16.77 -5.47
CA VAL A 272 -26.52 18.12 -5.07
C VAL A 272 -26.60 19.07 -6.28
N SER A 273 -25.75 18.92 -7.30
CA SER A 273 -25.81 19.76 -8.51
C SER A 273 -27.00 19.44 -9.40
N VAL A 274 -27.37 18.17 -9.52
CA VAL A 274 -28.58 17.74 -10.23
C VAL A 274 -29.84 18.24 -9.52
N VAL A 275 -29.88 18.14 -8.19
CA VAL A 275 -31.05 18.51 -7.40
C VAL A 275 -31.21 20.03 -7.28
N ALA A 276 -30.13 20.76 -7.00
CA ALA A 276 -30.22 22.19 -6.73
C ALA A 276 -30.67 23.02 -7.94
N GLY A 277 -30.29 22.61 -9.16
CA GLY A 277 -30.56 23.36 -10.39
C GLY A 277 -30.10 24.83 -10.33
N GLN A 278 -30.30 25.59 -11.42
CA GLN A 278 -30.36 27.06 -11.33
C GLN A 278 -31.80 27.43 -11.61
N VAL A 279 -32.66 27.38 -10.60
CA VAL A 279 -34.12 27.42 -10.79
C VAL A 279 -34.84 28.49 -9.98
N ASP A 280 -34.14 29.27 -9.14
CA ASP A 280 -34.81 30.23 -8.27
C ASP A 280 -34.20 31.64 -8.34
N PHE A 281 -35.08 32.62 -8.19
CA PHE A 281 -34.79 34.05 -8.26
C PHE A 281 -34.86 34.64 -6.84
N SER A 282 -33.74 35.18 -6.35
CA SER A 282 -33.68 35.84 -5.05
C SER A 282 -33.47 37.35 -5.18
N TYR A 283 -34.21 38.10 -4.38
CA TYR A 283 -34.01 39.54 -4.19
C TYR A 283 -33.10 39.86 -3.00
N ARG A 284 -32.63 38.86 -2.25
CA ARG A 284 -31.70 39.05 -1.11
C ARG A 284 -30.38 39.70 -1.54
N ARG A 285 -29.98 39.45 -2.78
CA ARG A 285 -28.84 40.10 -3.44
C ARG A 285 -29.28 40.51 -4.83
N THR A 286 -29.14 41.78 -5.17
CA THR A 286 -29.48 42.29 -6.50
C THR A 286 -28.50 41.76 -7.54
N SER A 287 -29.01 41.45 -8.74
CA SER A 287 -28.18 40.99 -9.85
C SER A 287 -27.13 42.06 -10.21
N ARG A 288 -25.90 41.64 -10.54
CA ARG A 288 -24.87 42.57 -11.07
C ARG A 288 -25.30 43.25 -12.37
N ARG A 289 -26.29 42.67 -13.07
CA ARG A 289 -26.91 43.25 -14.27
C ARG A 289 -27.96 44.33 -13.95
N ALA A 290 -28.32 44.54 -12.69
CA ALA A 290 -29.28 45.56 -12.28
C ALA A 290 -28.82 46.99 -12.65
N GLY A 291 -27.50 47.22 -12.75
CA GLY A 291 -26.95 48.51 -13.20
C GLY A 291 -27.30 48.88 -14.65
N ALA A 292 -27.75 47.93 -15.48
CA ALA A 292 -28.16 48.18 -16.86
C ALA A 292 -29.63 48.61 -17.01
N HIS A 293 -30.41 48.59 -15.92
CA HIS A 293 -31.84 48.92 -15.95
C HIS A 293 -32.20 49.88 -14.81
N THR A 294 -32.46 51.15 -15.13
CA THR A 294 -32.90 52.16 -14.16
C THR A 294 -34.37 51.94 -13.78
N GLY A 295 -34.65 51.77 -12.48
CA GLY A 295 -36.02 51.65 -11.95
C GLY A 295 -36.57 50.23 -11.79
N ILE A 296 -35.79 49.19 -12.13
CA ILE A 296 -36.20 47.78 -11.98
C ILE A 296 -35.17 47.07 -11.09
N VAL A 297 -35.61 46.53 -9.95
CA VAL A 297 -34.78 45.64 -9.13
C VAL A 297 -34.80 44.26 -9.77
N LEU A 298 -33.68 43.82 -10.35
CA LEU A 298 -33.56 42.49 -10.93
C LEU A 298 -33.13 41.45 -9.88
N PRO A 299 -33.83 40.31 -9.78
CA PRO A 299 -33.42 39.23 -8.89
C PRO A 299 -32.11 38.60 -9.36
N SER A 300 -31.35 38.02 -8.43
CA SER A 300 -30.22 37.16 -8.74
C SER A 300 -30.68 35.70 -8.85
N MET A 301 -30.11 34.94 -9.79
CA MET A 301 -30.27 33.49 -9.81
C MET A 301 -29.52 32.91 -8.62
N VAL A 302 -30.22 32.18 -7.76
CA VAL A 302 -29.61 31.44 -6.67
C VAL A 302 -29.71 29.95 -6.94
N ARG A 303 -28.68 29.24 -6.52
CA ARG A 303 -28.71 27.79 -6.42
C ARG A 303 -29.19 27.46 -5.02
N ALA A 304 -30.42 26.99 -4.87
CA ALA A 304 -30.95 26.59 -3.57
C ALA A 304 -30.13 25.40 -3.03
N VAL A 305 -29.82 25.41 -1.73
CA VAL A 305 -29.20 24.25 -1.08
C VAL A 305 -30.31 23.20 -0.89
N PRO A 306 -30.18 21.99 -1.47
CA PRO A 306 -31.22 20.97 -1.34
C PRO A 306 -31.45 20.51 0.09
N ASP A 307 -32.70 20.27 0.46
CA ASP A 307 -33.03 19.65 1.75
C ASP A 307 -32.52 18.21 1.75
N THR A 308 -31.49 17.95 2.57
CA THR A 308 -30.77 16.66 2.59
C THR A 308 -31.05 15.90 3.88
N VAL A 309 -31.37 14.61 3.77
CA VAL A 309 -31.55 13.69 4.92
C VAL A 309 -30.59 12.50 4.79
N LEU A 310 -29.92 12.16 5.89
CA LEU A 310 -29.09 10.96 6.01
C LEU A 310 -29.94 9.82 6.59
N VAL A 311 -29.93 8.67 5.94
CA VAL A 311 -30.46 7.41 6.46
C VAL A 311 -29.27 6.52 6.78
N ILE A 312 -29.18 6.08 8.03
CA ILE A 312 -28.01 5.38 8.56
C ILE A 312 -28.46 3.97 8.91
N ASP A 313 -27.90 2.98 8.23
CA ASP A 313 -28.11 1.57 8.54
C ASP A 313 -27.37 1.22 9.84
N THR A 314 -28.14 0.94 10.89
CA THR A 314 -27.64 0.52 12.21
C THR A 314 -27.88 -0.96 12.45
N SER A 315 -27.98 -1.76 11.38
CA SER A 315 -28.02 -3.21 11.48
C SER A 315 -26.68 -3.79 11.94
N GLY A 316 -26.73 -4.97 12.55
CA GLY A 316 -25.56 -5.59 13.20
C GLY A 316 -24.39 -5.95 12.28
N SER A 317 -24.53 -5.83 10.95
CA SER A 317 -23.46 -6.10 9.97
C SER A 317 -22.50 -4.93 9.77
N VAL A 318 -22.85 -3.72 10.23
CA VAL A 318 -22.00 -2.53 10.12
C VAL A 318 -21.53 -2.08 11.49
N THR A 319 -20.22 -1.91 11.66
CA THR A 319 -19.64 -1.47 12.94
C THR A 319 -19.75 0.04 13.14
N ASP A 320 -19.99 0.46 14.38
CA ASP A 320 -20.10 1.88 14.77
C ASP A 320 -18.87 2.71 14.36
N ASP A 321 -17.68 2.11 14.38
CA ASP A 321 -16.43 2.76 13.99
C ASP A 321 -16.38 3.11 12.49
N VAL A 322 -16.89 2.23 11.63
CA VAL A 322 -16.95 2.47 10.18
C VAL A 322 -18.02 3.50 9.88
N LEU A 323 -19.17 3.38 10.53
CA LEU A 323 -20.30 4.31 10.40
C LEU A 323 -19.92 5.74 10.82
N SER A 324 -19.26 5.89 11.97
CA SER A 324 -18.78 7.18 12.48
C SER A 324 -17.78 7.84 11.53
N ARG A 325 -16.85 7.05 10.96
CA ARG A 325 -15.89 7.53 9.96
C ARG A 325 -16.60 8.02 8.69
N LEU A 326 -17.54 7.24 8.17
CA LEU A 326 -18.29 7.60 6.97
C LEU A 326 -19.17 8.84 7.19
N LEU A 327 -19.81 8.94 8.36
CA LEU A 327 -20.62 10.10 8.76
C LEU A 327 -19.80 11.38 8.80
N ALA A 328 -18.59 11.35 9.35
CA ALA A 328 -17.70 12.51 9.38
C ALA A 328 -17.35 13.01 7.96
N GLU A 329 -17.06 12.09 7.04
CA GLU A 329 -16.73 12.42 5.64
C GLU A 329 -17.94 12.99 4.88
N VAL A 330 -19.09 12.33 4.97
CA VAL A 330 -20.33 12.81 4.34
C VAL A 330 -20.73 14.17 4.91
N ALA A 331 -20.61 14.36 6.22
CA ALA A 331 -20.85 15.66 6.83
C ALA A 331 -19.89 16.71 6.26
N GLY A 332 -18.59 16.48 6.21
CA GLY A 332 -17.63 17.44 5.63
C GLY A 332 -17.99 17.82 4.18
N ILE A 333 -18.40 16.84 3.36
CA ILE A 333 -18.82 17.10 1.98
C ILE A 333 -20.06 17.97 1.92
N ILE A 334 -21.11 17.66 2.68
CA ILE A 334 -22.34 18.44 2.67
C ILE A 334 -22.04 19.85 3.26
N GLU A 335 -21.09 20.02 4.19
CA GLU A 335 -20.73 21.32 4.76
C GLU A 335 -20.09 22.23 3.72
N GLY A 336 -19.16 21.69 2.93
CA GLY A 336 -18.58 22.43 1.80
C GLY A 336 -19.61 22.86 0.74
N VAL A 337 -20.79 22.24 0.70
CA VAL A 337 -21.86 22.54 -0.27
C VAL A 337 -22.94 23.46 0.32
N ALA A 338 -23.34 23.24 1.56
CA ALA A 338 -24.44 23.95 2.24
C ALA A 338 -23.97 25.12 3.12
N GLY A 339 -22.68 25.22 3.40
CA GLY A 339 -22.10 26.21 4.31
C GLY A 339 -22.15 25.79 5.80
N PRO A 340 -21.50 26.56 6.69
CA PRO A 340 -21.28 26.21 8.10
C PRO A 340 -22.55 26.29 8.98
N ASP A 341 -23.60 26.96 8.51
CA ASP A 341 -24.85 27.13 9.25
C ASP A 341 -25.90 26.06 8.99
N ARG A 342 -25.60 25.04 8.17
CA ARG A 342 -26.58 24.00 7.88
C ARG A 342 -26.89 23.14 9.11
N ARG A 343 -28.10 22.59 9.13
CA ARG A 343 -28.47 21.50 10.04
C ARG A 343 -28.47 20.19 9.28
N LEU A 344 -27.86 19.18 9.88
CA LEU A 344 -27.90 17.79 9.40
C LEU A 344 -29.15 17.13 9.97
N ARG A 345 -29.93 16.51 9.08
CA ARG A 345 -31.08 15.68 9.45
C ARG A 345 -30.68 14.23 9.22
N ALA A 346 -30.65 13.43 10.29
CA ALA A 346 -30.24 12.04 10.23
C ALA A 346 -31.32 11.14 10.84
N LEU A 347 -31.45 9.94 10.31
CA LEU A 347 -32.37 8.92 10.77
C LEU A 347 -31.63 7.59 10.79
N CYS A 348 -31.53 6.97 11.97
CA CYS A 348 -31.07 5.59 12.06
C CYS A 348 -32.20 4.64 11.67
N CYS A 349 -31.88 3.57 10.96
CA CYS A 349 -32.85 2.58 10.55
C CYS A 349 -32.22 1.19 10.63
N ASP A 350 -32.94 0.28 11.25
CA ASP A 350 -32.69 -1.15 11.21
C ASP A 350 -33.87 -1.81 10.47
N VAL A 351 -34.69 -2.63 11.15
CA VAL A 351 -36.00 -3.10 10.66
C VAL A 351 -37.04 -1.97 10.72
N ARG A 352 -36.86 -0.99 11.61
CA ARG A 352 -37.77 0.15 11.73
C ARG A 352 -37.00 1.48 11.78
N PRO A 353 -37.60 2.56 11.27
CA PRO A 353 -37.00 3.88 11.36
C PRO A 353 -37.05 4.41 12.81
N HIS A 354 -35.92 4.88 13.31
CA HIS A 354 -35.82 5.59 14.60
C HIS A 354 -36.19 7.07 14.45
N PRO A 355 -36.44 7.81 15.55
CA PRO A 355 -36.73 9.25 15.48
C PRO A 355 -35.65 10.04 14.75
N VAL A 356 -36.08 11.04 13.98
CA VAL A 356 -35.16 11.93 13.26
C VAL A 356 -34.36 12.80 14.23
N GLN A 357 -33.06 12.87 14.01
CA GLN A 357 -32.12 13.72 14.75
C GLN A 357 -31.74 14.91 13.90
N VAL A 358 -31.75 16.11 14.49
CA VAL A 358 -31.39 17.36 13.82
C VAL A 358 -30.22 18.00 14.54
N VAL A 359 -29.03 17.85 13.97
CA VAL A 359 -27.76 18.22 14.62
C VAL A 359 -26.95 19.19 13.77
N ARG A 360 -25.92 19.82 14.35
CA ARG A 360 -24.96 20.65 13.59
C ARG A 360 -23.72 19.86 13.20
N ARG A 361 -23.25 18.95 14.05
CA ARG A 361 -22.06 18.13 13.82
C ARG A 361 -22.45 16.66 13.71
N ALA A 362 -21.73 15.91 12.88
CA ALA A 362 -21.93 14.46 12.76
C ALA A 362 -21.65 13.71 14.06
N SER A 363 -20.73 14.21 14.88
CA SER A 363 -20.40 13.66 16.21
C SER A 363 -21.57 13.66 17.19
N ASP A 364 -22.58 14.50 16.94
CA ASP A 364 -23.72 14.66 17.84
C ASP A 364 -24.87 13.71 17.43
N ILE A 365 -24.69 12.89 16.38
CA ILE A 365 -25.67 11.89 15.96
C ILE A 365 -25.50 10.66 16.85
N GLU A 366 -26.56 10.30 17.57
CA GLU A 366 -26.63 9.07 18.35
C GLU A 366 -26.99 7.91 17.42
N LEU A 367 -26.10 6.92 17.33
CA LEU A 367 -26.36 5.70 16.58
C LEU A 367 -27.24 4.78 17.43
N VAL A 368 -28.48 4.56 17.01
CA VAL A 368 -29.47 3.75 17.73
C VAL A 368 -29.96 2.63 16.81
N GLY A 369 -29.98 1.40 17.30
CA GLY A 369 -30.40 0.22 16.54
C GLY A 369 -29.69 -1.06 16.99
N GLY A 370 -29.44 -1.96 16.05
CA GLY A 370 -28.78 -3.27 16.27
C GLY A 370 -29.59 -4.48 15.79
N GLY A 371 -30.71 -4.26 15.08
CA GLY A 371 -31.56 -5.32 14.53
C GLY A 371 -31.18 -5.79 13.11
N GLY A 372 -32.15 -6.39 12.42
CA GLY A 372 -32.08 -6.64 10.97
C GLY A 372 -32.15 -5.34 10.15
N THR A 373 -32.31 -5.40 8.83
CA THR A 373 -32.26 -4.22 7.95
C THR A 373 -33.45 -4.15 6.99
N ASP A 374 -34.04 -2.95 6.87
CA ASP A 374 -35.02 -2.57 5.83
C ASP A 374 -34.86 -1.07 5.50
N MET A 375 -34.01 -0.77 4.51
CA MET A 375 -33.81 0.60 4.04
C MET A 375 -35.03 1.16 3.29
N GLY A 376 -35.95 0.31 2.83
CA GLY A 376 -37.26 0.73 2.33
C GLY A 376 -38.04 1.51 3.39
N ALA A 377 -38.08 1.00 4.62
CA ALA A 377 -38.73 1.66 5.75
C ALA A 377 -38.03 2.99 6.12
N GLY A 378 -36.70 3.01 6.14
CA GLY A 378 -35.90 4.21 6.42
C GLY A 378 -36.11 5.33 5.40
N ILE A 379 -36.11 5.00 4.10
CA ILE A 379 -36.35 5.95 3.02
C ILE A 379 -37.80 6.46 3.06
N ALA A 380 -38.78 5.60 3.34
CA ALA A 380 -40.18 6.00 3.48
C ALA A 380 -40.36 7.01 4.64
N ALA A 381 -39.70 6.77 5.78
CA ALA A 381 -39.71 7.69 6.91
C ALA A 381 -39.07 9.04 6.55
N ALA A 382 -37.92 9.03 5.86
CA ALA A 382 -37.28 10.25 5.38
C ALA A 382 -38.20 11.06 4.44
N MET A 383 -38.96 10.38 3.57
CA MET A 383 -39.93 11.00 2.66
C MET A 383 -41.16 11.60 3.34
N ALA A 384 -41.51 11.15 4.55
CA ALA A 384 -42.63 11.68 5.31
C ALA A 384 -42.32 12.99 6.05
N LEU A 385 -41.04 13.34 6.19
CA LEU A 385 -40.63 14.52 6.94
C LEU A 385 -41.03 15.84 6.26
N ARG A 386 -41.12 16.91 7.06
CA ARG A 386 -41.37 18.29 6.61
C ARG A 386 -40.24 19.21 7.08
N PRO A 387 -39.57 19.97 6.19
CA PRO A 387 -39.71 19.94 4.73
C PRO A 387 -39.32 18.57 4.16
N ARG A 388 -39.93 18.22 3.03
CA ARG A 388 -39.66 16.96 2.33
C ARG A 388 -38.26 17.06 1.73
N PRO A 389 -37.38 16.05 1.91
CA PRO A 389 -36.03 16.16 1.41
C PRO A 389 -36.00 15.98 -0.10
N ASP A 390 -35.09 16.72 -0.74
CA ASP A 390 -34.78 16.62 -2.17
C ASP A 390 -33.65 15.61 -2.43
N LEU A 391 -32.80 15.37 -1.43
CA LEU A 391 -31.68 14.42 -1.45
C LEU A 391 -31.72 13.50 -0.22
N VAL A 392 -31.68 12.19 -0.44
CA VAL A 392 -31.50 11.19 0.61
C VAL A 392 -30.15 10.50 0.40
N ILE A 393 -29.33 10.45 1.44
CA ILE A 393 -28.05 9.74 1.43
C ILE A 393 -28.19 8.55 2.38
N VAL A 394 -28.07 7.34 1.85
CA VAL A 394 -28.18 6.09 2.62
C VAL A 394 -26.79 5.54 2.88
N LEU A 395 -26.45 5.27 4.13
CA LEU A 395 -25.21 4.62 4.54
C LEU A 395 -25.54 3.19 4.93
N THR A 396 -25.06 2.20 4.17
CA THR A 396 -25.40 0.77 4.38
C THR A 396 -24.32 -0.12 3.75
N ASP A 397 -24.21 -1.36 4.18
CA ASP A 397 -23.44 -2.38 3.45
C ASP A 397 -24.16 -2.88 2.18
N GLY A 398 -25.44 -2.54 2.01
CA GLY A 398 -26.26 -2.87 0.85
C GLY A 398 -26.95 -4.23 0.91
N GLU A 399 -26.86 -4.96 2.02
CA GLU A 399 -27.54 -6.24 2.23
C GLU A 399 -28.95 -6.06 2.79
N THR A 400 -29.74 -5.20 2.14
CA THR A 400 -31.02 -4.72 2.67
C THR A 400 -32.13 -4.69 1.63
N PRO A 401 -33.40 -4.93 2.00
CA PRO A 401 -34.54 -4.61 1.18
C PRO A 401 -34.55 -3.12 0.79
N TRP A 402 -34.67 -2.87 -0.51
CA TRP A 402 -34.83 -1.52 -1.08
C TRP A 402 -36.29 -1.27 -1.46
N PRO A 403 -36.74 -0.01 -1.52
CA PRO A 403 -38.10 0.29 -1.95
C PRO A 403 -38.30 -0.13 -3.42
N GLY A 404 -39.40 -0.82 -3.70
CA GLY A 404 -39.72 -1.33 -5.04
C GLY A 404 -40.02 -0.23 -6.08
N GLN A 405 -40.24 1.00 -5.65
CA GLN A 405 -40.44 2.16 -6.53
C GLN A 405 -39.45 3.27 -6.17
N ARG A 406 -38.98 3.99 -7.21
CA ARG A 406 -38.07 5.11 -7.05
C ARG A 406 -38.71 6.23 -6.21
N PRO A 407 -38.09 6.66 -5.10
CA PRO A 407 -38.54 7.82 -4.34
C PRO A 407 -38.50 9.12 -5.16
N ALA A 408 -39.30 10.12 -4.78
CA ALA A 408 -39.28 11.42 -5.46
C ALA A 408 -37.97 12.19 -5.24
N ALA A 409 -37.31 11.99 -4.10
CA ALA A 409 -35.98 12.54 -3.83
C ALA A 409 -34.90 11.80 -4.63
N HIS A 410 -33.81 12.49 -4.95
CA HIS A 410 -32.61 11.82 -5.43
C HIS A 410 -32.00 10.99 -4.30
N VAL A 411 -31.58 9.76 -4.57
CA VAL A 411 -30.99 8.87 -3.57
C VAL A 411 -29.55 8.55 -3.94
N VAL A 412 -28.66 8.72 -2.97
CA VAL A 412 -27.27 8.27 -3.05
C VAL A 412 -27.08 7.12 -2.06
N ALA A 413 -26.76 5.94 -2.56
CA ALA A 413 -26.39 4.79 -1.74
C ALA A 413 -24.86 4.78 -1.55
N CYS A 414 -24.43 5.03 -0.32
CA CYS A 414 -23.04 4.88 0.13
C CYS A 414 -22.87 3.44 0.62
N LEU A 415 -22.41 2.56 -0.28
CA LEU A 415 -22.24 1.13 -0.02
C LEU A 415 -20.90 0.87 0.64
N ILE A 416 -20.92 0.24 1.82
CA ILE A 416 -19.74 -0.19 2.57
C ILE A 416 -19.34 -1.58 2.10
N GLY A 417 -18.07 -1.73 1.69
CA GLY A 417 -17.56 -2.95 1.07
C GLY A 417 -18.02 -3.16 -0.38
N ASP A 418 -17.68 -4.33 -0.91
CA ASP A 418 -17.90 -4.67 -2.32
C ASP A 418 -19.11 -5.57 -2.57
N GLY A 419 -19.68 -6.20 -1.53
CA GLY A 419 -20.79 -7.16 -1.65
C GLY A 419 -22.17 -6.52 -1.88
N GLY A 420 -22.37 -5.30 -1.39
CA GLY A 420 -23.64 -4.59 -1.45
C GLY A 420 -24.16 -4.27 -2.84
N HIS A 421 -25.49 -4.31 -2.97
CA HIS A 421 -26.21 -3.85 -4.16
C HIS A 421 -27.15 -2.69 -3.82
N ALA A 422 -27.34 -1.82 -4.80
CA ALA A 422 -28.34 -0.76 -4.77
C ALA A 422 -29.16 -0.80 -6.06
N PRO A 423 -30.43 -0.34 -6.05
CA PRO A 423 -31.26 -0.29 -7.25
C PRO A 423 -30.68 0.63 -8.33
N GLU A 424 -30.97 0.33 -9.61
CA GLU A 424 -30.45 1.09 -10.76
C GLU A 424 -30.82 2.58 -10.76
N TRP A 425 -31.90 2.94 -10.08
CA TRP A 425 -32.34 4.33 -9.96
C TRP A 425 -31.55 5.15 -8.93
N ALA A 426 -30.74 4.53 -8.08
CA ALA A 426 -29.92 5.18 -7.06
C ALA A 426 -28.50 5.46 -7.58
N SER A 427 -27.92 6.59 -7.20
CA SER A 427 -26.49 6.86 -7.43
C SER A 427 -25.66 6.08 -6.41
N VAL A 428 -24.63 5.36 -6.86
CA VAL A 428 -23.81 4.51 -5.98
C VAL A 428 -22.43 5.11 -5.73
N ALA A 429 -22.06 5.24 -4.45
CA ALA A 429 -20.70 5.51 -4.00
C ALA A 429 -20.22 4.33 -3.14
N ARG A 430 -19.12 3.68 -3.54
CA ARG A 430 -18.53 2.57 -2.77
C ARG A 430 -17.45 3.07 -1.82
N VAL A 431 -17.47 2.53 -0.61
CA VAL A 431 -16.57 2.85 0.51
C VAL A 431 -15.90 1.54 0.96
N PRO A 432 -14.58 1.50 1.20
CA PRO A 432 -13.93 0.30 1.71
C PRO A 432 -14.49 -0.13 3.07
N ALA A 433 -14.52 -1.44 3.33
CA ALA A 433 -15.02 -2.00 4.60
C ALA A 433 -14.16 -1.58 5.82
N ASP A 434 -12.85 -1.44 5.65
CA ASP A 434 -11.98 -0.80 6.64
C ASP A 434 -11.34 0.47 6.04
N PRO A 435 -11.97 1.64 6.19
CA PRO A 435 -11.42 2.88 5.67
C PRO A 435 -10.20 3.29 6.50
N PRO A 436 -9.02 3.53 5.89
CA PRO A 436 -7.81 3.89 6.62
C PRO A 436 -8.05 5.16 7.46
N ARG A 437 -7.50 5.17 8.68
CA ARG A 437 -7.55 6.30 9.61
C ARG A 437 -7.01 7.55 8.93
N ARG A 438 -7.62 8.70 9.23
CA ARG A 438 -7.20 10.00 8.70
C ARG A 438 -5.76 10.29 9.15
N THR A 439 -4.79 10.13 8.25
CA THR A 439 -3.47 10.73 8.46
C THR A 439 -3.65 12.22 8.22
N PRO A 440 -3.42 13.11 9.21
CA PRO A 440 -3.46 14.54 8.95
C PRO A 440 -2.46 14.84 7.83
N ALA A 441 -2.90 15.56 6.80
CA ALA A 441 -1.99 16.07 5.80
C ALA A 441 -1.00 17.01 6.53
N LYS A 442 0.31 16.84 6.29
CA LYS A 442 1.32 17.82 6.70
C LYS A 442 0.89 19.18 6.13
N GLY A 443 0.40 20.08 6.97
CA GLY A 443 0.07 21.46 6.56
C GLY A 443 -1.17 22.11 7.17
N GLU A 444 -1.99 21.42 7.96
CA GLU A 444 -3.07 22.07 8.73
C GLU A 444 -2.73 22.01 10.23
N SER A 445 -2.00 23.04 10.68
CA SER A 445 -1.81 23.42 12.08
C SER A 445 -2.59 24.71 12.35
#